data_AF-A0A2V9XK56-F1
#
_entry.id   AF-A0A2V9XK56-F1
#
_cell.length_a   1.000
_cell.length_b   1.000
_cell.length_c   1.000
_cell.angle_alpha   90.00
_cell.angle_beta   90.00
_cell.angle_gamma   90.00
#
_symmetry.space_group_name_H-M   'P 1'
#
loop_
_entity.id
_entity.type
_entity.pdbx_description
1 polymer ?
#
loop_
_entity_poly.entity_id
_entity_poly.type
_entity_poly.pdbx_seq_one_letter_code
_entity_poly.pdbx_strand_id
1 'polypeptide(L)'
;MGVFPMEYEFELKKLEKEVSTWPHVSVHSHRFGGREFLFDKAEVGHMHTGGIVDIPFPRSLRDALLANGLAQEHHWVPNSGWITFQMRSDENLSRALWLMRLSYLRYAPKTATDPRKVFDQESEELHLSPQFKSLLEPFVPKTVNHVGADPLSV
;
A
#
# COMPACT_ATOMS: atom_id res chain seq x y z
N MET A 1 -3.96 -18.16 -33.87
CA MET A 1 -3.02 -17.11 -33.44
C MET A 1 -2.94 -17.21 -31.92
N GLY A 2 -1.83 -17.73 -31.39
CA GLY A 2 -1.64 -17.76 -29.94
C GLY A 2 -1.39 -16.34 -29.46
N VAL A 3 -2.24 -15.83 -28.58
CA VAL A 3 -1.96 -14.59 -27.86
C VAL A 3 -0.90 -14.98 -26.84
N PHE A 4 0.37 -14.69 -27.13
CA PHE A 4 1.41 -14.77 -26.11
C PHE A 4 1.06 -13.72 -25.04
N PRO A 5 0.98 -14.10 -23.76
CA PRO A 5 0.80 -13.11 -22.70
C PRO A 5 1.91 -12.06 -22.83
N MET A 6 1.55 -10.79 -22.78
CA MET A 6 2.56 -9.73 -22.63
C MET A 6 3.38 -10.06 -21.38
N GLU A 7 4.70 -9.82 -21.39
CA GLU A 7 5.64 -10.27 -20.36
C GLU A 7 5.20 -9.97 -18.91
N TYR A 8 4.36 -8.94 -18.71
CA TYR A 8 3.86 -8.51 -17.41
C TYR A 8 2.52 -9.13 -16.95
N GLU A 9 1.78 -9.87 -17.79
CA GLU A 9 0.45 -10.39 -17.40
C GLU A 9 0.54 -11.43 -16.27
N PHE A 10 1.58 -12.24 -16.28
CA PHE A 10 1.81 -13.23 -15.22
C PHE A 10 2.16 -12.54 -13.89
N GLU A 11 2.93 -11.46 -13.96
CA GLU A 11 3.34 -10.68 -12.80
C GLU A 11 2.17 -9.88 -12.20
N LEU A 12 1.27 -9.34 -13.04
CA LEU A 12 0.00 -8.75 -12.57
C LEU A 12 -0.85 -9.77 -11.80
N LYS A 13 -0.94 -11.02 -12.29
CA LYS A 13 -1.67 -12.08 -11.59
C LYS A 13 -1.01 -12.47 -10.27
N LYS A 14 0.32 -12.49 -10.20
CA LYS A 14 1.04 -12.73 -8.94
C LYS A 14 0.82 -11.58 -7.95
N LEU A 15 0.92 -10.33 -8.41
CA LEU A 15 0.63 -9.14 -7.61
C LEU A 15 -0.78 -9.21 -7.04
N GLU A 16 -1.79 -9.48 -7.89
CA GLU A 16 -3.17 -9.64 -7.44
C GLU A 16 -3.32 -10.74 -6.42
N LYS A 17 -2.78 -11.93 -6.71
CA LYS A 17 -2.85 -13.08 -5.82
C LYS A 17 -2.24 -12.74 -4.46
N GLU A 18 -1.04 -12.19 -4.44
CA GLU A 18 -0.32 -11.87 -3.21
C GLU A 18 -1.09 -10.82 -2.38
N VAL A 19 -1.45 -9.69 -3.00
CA VAL A 19 -2.16 -8.60 -2.32
C VAL A 19 -3.54 -9.05 -1.82
N SER A 20 -4.21 -9.95 -2.52
CA SER A 20 -5.50 -10.52 -2.10
C SER A 20 -5.43 -11.37 -0.83
N THR A 21 -4.23 -11.82 -0.43
CA THR A 21 -4.05 -12.60 0.80
C THR A 21 -3.89 -11.71 2.04
N TRP A 22 -3.69 -10.40 1.86
CA TRP A 22 -3.42 -9.52 2.99
C TRP A 22 -4.68 -9.33 3.84
N PRO A 23 -4.56 -9.33 5.18
CA PRO A 23 -5.70 -9.13 6.07
C PRO A 23 -6.45 -7.84 5.74
N HIS A 24 -7.79 -7.91 5.72
CA HIS A 24 -8.71 -6.81 5.38
C HIS A 24 -8.68 -6.34 3.92
N VAL A 25 -7.91 -6.96 3.04
CA VAL A 25 -7.90 -6.61 1.62
C VAL A 25 -9.01 -7.35 0.87
N SER A 26 -9.77 -6.59 0.06
CA SER A 26 -10.72 -7.12 -0.91
C SER A 26 -10.36 -6.64 -2.32
N VAL A 27 -10.66 -7.46 -3.33
CA VAL A 27 -10.29 -7.19 -4.72
C VAL A 27 -11.54 -7.02 -5.59
N HIS A 28 -11.66 -5.87 -6.25
CA HIS A 28 -12.81 -5.54 -7.10
C HIS A 28 -12.36 -5.23 -8.53
N SER A 29 -13.32 -5.14 -9.44
CA SER A 29 -13.06 -4.68 -10.81
C SER A 29 -12.93 -3.16 -10.81
N HIS A 30 -11.86 -2.63 -11.39
CA HIS A 30 -11.67 -1.19 -11.48
C HIS A 30 -12.43 -0.60 -12.68
N ARG A 31 -13.08 0.56 -12.51
CA ARG A 31 -13.97 1.19 -13.52
C ARG A 31 -13.29 1.55 -14.84
N PHE A 32 -11.96 1.65 -14.86
CA PHE A 32 -11.16 1.94 -16.05
C PHE A 32 -10.45 0.70 -16.61
N GLY A 33 -10.90 -0.50 -16.19
CA GLY A 33 -10.23 -1.76 -16.48
C GLY A 33 -9.18 -2.09 -15.42
N GLY A 34 -8.94 -3.39 -15.23
CA GLY A 34 -8.01 -3.90 -14.22
C GLY A 34 -8.67 -4.20 -12.86
N ARG A 35 -7.88 -4.19 -11.79
CA ARG A 35 -8.30 -4.58 -10.43
C ARG A 35 -7.94 -3.53 -9.41
N GLU A 36 -8.86 -3.24 -8.50
CA GLU A 36 -8.65 -2.36 -7.36
C GLU A 36 -8.57 -3.17 -6.05
N PHE A 37 -7.73 -2.72 -5.13
CA PHE A 37 -7.47 -3.36 -3.84
C PHE A 37 -7.88 -2.41 -2.72
N LEU A 38 -8.85 -2.83 -1.92
CA LEU A 38 -9.40 -2.03 -0.83
C LEU A 38 -9.10 -2.67 0.52
N PHE A 39 -8.51 -1.90 1.44
CA PHE A 39 -8.49 -2.22 2.86
C PHE A 39 -9.83 -1.78 3.46
N ASP A 40 -10.71 -2.73 3.78
CA ASP A 40 -12.12 -2.49 4.07
C ASP A 40 -12.80 -1.62 2.98
N LYS A 41 -12.77 -0.29 3.13
CA LYS A 41 -13.31 0.70 2.17
C LYS A 41 -12.27 1.68 1.62
N ALA A 42 -11.03 1.63 2.11
CA ALA A 42 -9.97 2.56 1.74
C ALA A 42 -9.07 1.94 0.67
N GLU A 43 -8.80 2.69 -0.40
CA GLU A 43 -7.99 2.17 -1.49
C GLU A 43 -6.51 2.06 -1.08
N VAL A 44 -5.97 0.85 -1.29
CA VAL A 44 -4.55 0.54 -1.15
C VAL A 44 -3.84 0.81 -2.46
N GLY A 45 -4.48 0.52 -3.59
CA GLY A 45 -4.01 0.82 -4.94
C GLY A 45 -4.83 0.05 -5.96
N HIS A 46 -4.52 0.24 -7.24
CA HIS A 46 -5.12 -0.53 -8.33
C HIS A 46 -4.10 -0.79 -9.42
N MET A 47 -4.37 -1.83 -10.22
CA MET A 47 -3.57 -2.19 -11.37
C MET A 47 -4.43 -2.22 -12.63
N HIS A 48 -3.86 -1.78 -13.74
CA HIS A 48 -4.46 -1.84 -15.07
C HIS A 48 -3.86 -3.01 -15.87
N THR A 49 -4.60 -3.50 -16.85
CA THR A 49 -4.16 -4.61 -17.73
C THR A 49 -2.91 -4.28 -18.55
N GLY A 50 -2.53 -3.01 -18.66
CA GLY A 50 -1.31 -2.54 -19.33
C GLY A 50 -0.04 -2.54 -18.48
N GLY A 51 -0.03 -3.18 -17.30
CA GLY A 51 1.15 -3.21 -16.42
C GLY A 51 1.36 -1.94 -15.60
N ILE A 52 0.33 -1.10 -15.48
CA ILE A 52 0.35 0.12 -14.66
C ILE A 52 -0.21 -0.21 -13.29
N VAL A 53 0.48 0.21 -12.23
CA VAL A 53 0.01 0.12 -10.84
C VAL A 53 -0.02 1.53 -10.26
N ASP A 54 -1.22 2.02 -9.95
CA ASP A 54 -1.44 3.35 -9.40
C ASP A 54 -1.77 3.23 -7.92
N ILE A 55 -1.09 4.03 -7.10
CA ILE A 55 -1.10 3.85 -5.64
C ILE A 55 -1.30 5.21 -4.96
N PRO A 56 -2.35 5.38 -4.12
CA PRO A 56 -2.59 6.61 -3.40
C PRO A 56 -1.71 6.67 -2.14
N PHE A 57 -0.99 7.77 -1.94
CA PHE A 57 -0.21 8.05 -0.72
C PHE A 57 -0.55 9.42 -0.12
N PRO A 58 -0.20 9.67 1.15
CA PRO A 58 -0.04 11.03 1.65
C PRO A 58 1.00 11.79 0.82
N ARG A 59 0.78 13.08 0.56
CA ARG A 59 1.65 13.88 -0.33
C ARG A 59 3.13 13.83 0.08
N SER A 60 3.43 13.94 1.37
CA SER A 60 4.80 13.87 1.88
C SER A 60 5.50 12.54 1.57
N LEU A 61 4.77 11.42 1.66
CA LEU A 61 5.28 10.09 1.32
C LEU A 61 5.45 9.93 -0.19
N ARG A 62 4.48 10.40 -0.97
CA ARG A 62 4.57 10.47 -2.44
C ARG A 62 5.80 11.26 -2.89
N ASP A 63 6.04 12.43 -2.30
CA ASP A 63 7.16 13.29 -2.70
C ASP A 63 8.50 12.62 -2.39
N ALA A 64 8.61 11.94 -1.24
CA ALA A 64 9.79 11.15 -0.90
C ALA A 64 9.99 9.96 -1.86
N LEU A 65 8.92 9.26 -2.27
CA LEU A 65 9.02 8.18 -3.26
C LEU A 65 9.54 8.68 -4.61
N LEU A 66 9.06 9.83 -5.09
CA LEU A 66 9.53 10.41 -6.34
C LEU A 66 10.97 10.91 -6.25
N ALA A 67 11.33 11.61 -5.16
CA ALA A 67 12.69 12.12 -4.96
C ALA A 67 13.74 11.01 -4.92
N ASN A 68 13.36 9.81 -4.45
CA ASN A 68 14.22 8.62 -4.44
C ASN A 68 14.14 7.79 -5.73
N GLY A 69 13.38 8.21 -6.74
CA GLY A 69 13.22 7.47 -8.00
C GLY A 69 12.51 6.12 -7.85
N LEU A 70 11.73 5.93 -6.77
CA LEU A 70 11.04 4.66 -6.48
C LEU A 70 9.70 4.52 -7.21
N ALA A 71 9.13 5.63 -7.68
CA ALA A 71 7.90 5.67 -8.45
C ALA A 71 7.89 6.88 -9.39
N GLN A 72 6.87 6.96 -10.27
CA GLN A 72 6.64 8.09 -11.16
C GLN A 72 5.44 8.92 -10.68
N GLU A 73 5.41 10.20 -11.04
CA GLU A 73 4.24 11.04 -10.83
C GLU A 73 3.04 10.49 -11.61
N HIS A 74 1.86 10.53 -10.99
CA HIS A 74 0.65 10.07 -11.65
C HIS A 74 0.23 11.03 -12.78
N HIS A 75 0.20 10.54 -14.01
CA HIS A 75 0.01 11.37 -15.22
C HIS A 75 -1.30 12.16 -15.21
N TRP A 76 -2.41 11.56 -14.78
CA TRP A 76 -3.74 12.20 -14.85
C TRP A 76 -4.05 13.14 -13.69
N VAL A 77 -3.43 12.94 -12.53
CA VAL A 77 -3.66 13.72 -11.30
C VAL A 77 -2.34 14.03 -10.61
N PRO A 78 -1.41 14.74 -11.28
CA PRO A 78 -0.03 14.91 -10.81
C PRO A 78 0.07 15.64 -9.47
N ASN A 79 -0.79 16.65 -9.26
CA ASN A 79 -0.87 17.44 -8.02
C ASN A 79 -1.66 16.75 -6.90
N SER A 80 -1.55 15.43 -6.79
CA SER A 80 -2.25 14.62 -5.80
C SER A 80 -1.26 13.77 -5.00
N GLY A 81 -1.78 12.89 -4.14
CA GLY A 81 -0.98 11.89 -3.45
C GLY A 81 -0.67 10.65 -4.28
N TRP A 82 -1.16 10.57 -5.51
CA TRP A 82 -1.03 9.39 -6.35
C TRP A 82 0.35 9.30 -7.00
N ILE A 83 0.86 8.08 -7.05
CA ILE A 83 1.99 7.70 -7.91
C ILE A 83 1.54 6.69 -8.96
N THR A 84 2.36 6.56 -9.99
CA THR A 84 2.27 5.50 -10.98
C THR A 84 3.55 4.66 -10.92
N PHE A 85 3.41 3.35 -10.92
CA PHE A 85 4.49 2.39 -11.07
C PHE A 85 4.26 1.54 -12.33
N GLN A 86 5.30 1.39 -13.14
CA GLN A 86 5.25 0.67 -14.41
C GLN A 86 5.90 -0.71 -14.22
N MET A 87 5.09 -1.76 -14.27
CA MET A 87 5.54 -3.13 -14.19
C MET A 87 6.00 -3.59 -15.57
N ARG A 88 7.24 -3.23 -15.93
CA ARG A 88 7.84 -3.48 -17.26
C ARG A 88 8.52 -4.85 -17.39
N SER A 89 8.75 -5.56 -16.28
CA SER A 89 9.44 -6.85 -16.23
C SER A 89 9.21 -7.55 -14.89
N ASP A 90 9.52 -8.84 -14.82
CA ASP A 90 9.44 -9.71 -13.64
C ASP A 90 10.20 -9.15 -12.42
N GLU A 91 11.33 -8.48 -12.67
CA GLU A 91 12.14 -7.84 -11.63
C GLU A 91 11.38 -6.71 -10.90
N ASN A 92 10.30 -6.21 -11.48
CA ASN A 92 9.51 -5.12 -10.90
C ASN A 92 8.39 -5.60 -9.96
N LEU A 93 8.09 -6.90 -9.89
CA LEU A 93 7.03 -7.41 -9.00
C LEU A 93 7.33 -7.09 -7.54
N SER A 94 8.57 -7.36 -7.08
CA SER A 94 8.96 -7.09 -5.69
C SER A 94 8.82 -5.62 -5.31
N ARG A 95 9.11 -4.70 -6.25
CA ARG A 95 8.96 -3.26 -6.02
C ARG A 95 7.49 -2.85 -6.01
N ALA A 96 6.65 -3.40 -6.90
CA ALA A 96 5.22 -3.16 -6.87
C ALA A 96 4.59 -3.64 -5.55
N LEU A 97 4.96 -4.85 -5.10
CA LEU A 97 4.52 -5.39 -3.82
C LEU A 97 4.96 -4.52 -2.64
N TRP A 98 6.22 -4.08 -2.65
CA TRP A 98 6.74 -3.18 -1.63
C TRP A 98 5.95 -1.86 -1.56
N LEU A 99 5.65 -1.25 -2.70
CA LEU A 99 4.85 -0.02 -2.76
C LEU A 99 3.40 -0.25 -2.29
N MET A 100 2.77 -1.35 -2.72
CA MET A 100 1.43 -1.72 -2.26
C MET A 100 1.40 -1.96 -0.75
N ARG A 101 2.42 -2.63 -0.20
CA ARG A 101 2.51 -2.92 1.23
C ARG A 101 2.79 -1.66 2.05
N LEU A 102 3.57 -0.73 1.51
CA LEU A 102 3.76 0.60 2.09
C LEU A 102 2.43 1.37 2.17
N SER A 103 1.59 1.28 1.15
CA SER A 103 0.25 1.89 1.15
C SER A 103 -0.67 1.20 2.16
N TYR A 104 -0.63 -0.13 2.24
CA TYR A 104 -1.35 -0.96 3.20
C TYR A 104 -1.02 -0.62 4.67
N LEU A 105 0.26 -0.33 4.96
CA LEU A 105 0.76 -0.01 6.29
C LEU A 105 0.14 1.26 6.91
N ARG A 106 -0.54 2.10 6.11
CA ARG A 106 -1.33 3.25 6.62
C ARG A 106 -2.63 2.83 7.32
N TYR A 107 -3.06 1.59 7.10
CA TYR A 107 -4.34 1.07 7.57
C TYR A 107 -4.16 -0.09 8.53
N ALA A 108 -3.25 -1.02 8.25
CA ALA A 108 -3.08 -2.25 9.02
C ALA A 108 -2.87 -2.04 10.55
N PRO A 109 -2.06 -1.07 11.01
CA PRO A 109 -1.92 -0.82 12.44
C PRO A 109 -3.24 -0.43 13.12
N LYS A 110 -4.21 0.14 12.39
CA LYS A 110 -5.48 0.63 12.94
C LYS A 110 -6.44 -0.48 13.35
N THR A 111 -6.26 -1.68 12.80
CA THR A 111 -7.09 -2.85 13.13
C THR A 111 -6.39 -3.82 14.09
N ALA A 112 -5.12 -3.54 14.42
CA ALA A 112 -4.33 -4.39 15.30
C ALA A 112 -4.60 -4.12 16.79
N THR A 113 -4.50 -5.15 17.62
CA THR A 113 -4.54 -5.03 19.08
C THR A 113 -3.37 -4.21 19.62
N ASP A 114 -2.19 -4.33 19.00
CA ASP A 114 -1.01 -3.52 19.29
C ASP A 114 -0.56 -2.83 18.00
N PRO A 115 -1.10 -1.62 17.71
CA PRO A 115 -0.76 -0.86 16.51
C PRO A 115 0.73 -0.56 16.36
N ARG A 116 1.42 -0.29 17.47
CA ARG A 116 2.84 0.07 17.45
C ARG A 116 3.69 -1.13 17.08
N LYS A 117 3.43 -2.29 17.69
CA LYS A 117 4.12 -3.53 17.35
C LYS A 117 3.95 -3.92 15.89
N VAL A 118 2.72 -3.86 15.36
CA VAL A 118 2.47 -4.16 13.94
C VAL A 118 3.21 -3.18 13.04
N PHE A 119 3.18 -1.88 13.36
CA PHE A 119 3.91 -0.88 12.57
C PHE A 119 5.43 -1.11 12.56
N ASP A 120 6.02 -1.42 13.72
CA ASP A 120 7.45 -1.65 13.84
C ASP A 120 7.88 -2.92 13.08
N GLN A 121 7.14 -4.02 13.23
CA GLN A 121 7.42 -5.27 12.53
C GLN A 121 7.31 -5.12 11.01
N GLU A 122 6.23 -4.53 10.51
CA GLU A 122 6.06 -4.28 9.07
C GLU A 122 7.13 -3.33 8.52
N SER A 123 7.54 -2.33 9.32
CA SER A 123 8.62 -1.41 8.92
C SER A 123 9.96 -2.13 8.77
N GLU A 124 10.24 -3.11 9.63
CA GLU A 124 11.44 -3.95 9.57
C GLU A 124 11.40 -4.90 8.37
N GLU A 125 10.28 -5.60 8.17
CA GLU A 125 10.09 -6.51 7.02
C GLU A 125 10.22 -5.76 5.68
N LEU A 126 9.69 -4.54 5.61
CA LEU A 126 9.83 -3.66 4.44
C LEU A 126 11.18 -2.97 4.33
N HIS A 127 12.08 -3.12 5.32
CA HIS A 127 13.37 -2.44 5.36
C HIS A 127 13.23 -0.92 5.16
N LEU A 128 12.23 -0.30 5.81
CA LEU A 128 11.97 1.12 5.64
C LEU A 128 13.14 1.97 6.11
N SER A 129 13.52 2.95 5.30
CA SER A 129 14.46 3.98 5.73
C SER A 129 13.86 4.79 6.91
N PRO A 130 14.70 5.41 7.76
CA PRO A 130 14.21 6.27 8.83
C PRO A 130 13.28 7.39 8.33
N GLN A 131 13.53 7.90 7.11
CA GLN A 131 12.68 8.88 6.45
C GLN A 131 11.26 8.32 6.22
N PHE A 132 11.14 7.16 5.57
CA PHE A 132 9.83 6.57 5.28
C PHE A 132 9.09 6.15 6.55
N LYS A 133 9.81 5.61 7.54
CA LYS A 133 9.22 5.28 8.85
C LYS A 133 8.64 6.52 9.52
N SER A 134 9.39 7.63 9.57
CA SER A 134 8.92 8.89 10.16
C SER A 134 7.71 9.47 9.44
N LEU A 135 7.64 9.36 8.11
CA LEU A 135 6.51 9.82 7.31
C LEU A 135 5.22 9.00 7.55
N LEU A 136 5.35 7.74 7.97
CA LEU A 136 4.21 6.86 8.26
C LEU A 136 3.79 6.87 9.73
N GLU A 137 4.67 7.26 10.64
CA GLU A 137 4.40 7.27 12.08
C GLU A 137 3.13 8.04 12.50
N PRO A 138 2.75 9.18 11.87
CA PRO A 138 1.48 9.86 12.16
C PRO A 138 0.21 9.04 11.89
N PHE A 139 0.30 7.95 11.11
CA PHE A 139 -0.83 7.07 10.79
C PHE A 139 -1.02 5.93 11.79
N VAL A 140 -0.08 5.75 12.73
CA VAL A 140 -0.15 4.73 13.77
C VAL A 140 -1.02 5.26 14.93
N PRO A 141 -2.12 4.59 15.29
CA PRO A 141 -2.88 4.93 16.47
C PRO A 141 -1.99 4.96 17.70
N LYS A 142 -2.14 6.00 18.52
CA LYS A 142 -1.57 6.02 19.86
C LYS A 142 -2.39 5.05 20.71
N THR A 143 -1.72 4.15 21.43
CA THR A 143 -2.38 3.36 22.47
C THR A 143 -2.98 4.34 23.48
N VAL A 144 -4.31 4.37 23.58
CA VAL A 144 -4.98 5.09 24.64
C VAL A 144 -4.79 4.24 25.88
N ASN A 145 -3.93 4.66 26.80
CA ASN A 145 -3.94 4.10 28.14
C ASN A 145 -5.34 4.37 28.72
N HIS A 146 -6.16 3.34 28.86
CA HIS A 146 -7.32 3.43 29.74
C HIS A 146 -6.78 3.63 31.16
N VAL A 147 -6.70 4.90 31.57
CA VAL A 147 -6.52 5.27 32.98
C VAL A 147 -7.74 4.74 33.73
N GLY A 148 -7.48 4.10 34.86
CA GLY A 148 -8.38 3.22 35.59
C GLY A 148 -9.80 3.75 35.74
N ALA A 149 -10.75 2.85 35.53
CA ALA A 149 -12.05 2.99 36.16
C ALA A 149 -11.83 2.91 37.67
N ASP A 150 -11.95 4.05 38.36
CA ASP A 150 -12.15 4.06 39.81
C ASP A 150 -13.43 3.25 40.11
N PRO A 151 -13.37 2.24 40.99
CA PRO A 151 -14.59 1.63 41.47
C PRO A 151 -15.32 2.67 42.31
N LEU A 152 -16.49 3.09 41.83
CA LEU A 152 -17.45 3.88 42.60
C LEU A 152 -17.70 3.17 43.93
N SER A 153 -17.17 3.76 44.99
CA SER A 153 -17.53 3.44 46.37
C SER A 153 -18.80 4.22 46.69
N VAL A 154 -19.94 3.53 46.75
CA VAL A 154 -21.09 3.80 47.63
C VAL A 154 -21.97 2.58 47.73
#